data_AF-A0A9X8VFB0-F1
#
_entry.id   AF-A0A9X8VFB0-F1
#
_cell.length_a   1.000
_cell.length_b   1.000
_cell.length_c   1.000
_cell.angle_alpha   90.00
_cell.angle_beta   90.00
_cell.angle_gamma   90.00
#
_symmetry.space_group_name_H-M   'P 1'
#
loop_
_entity.id
_entity.type
_entity.pdbx_description
1 polymer ?
#
loop_
_entity_poly.entity_id
_entity_poly.type
_entity_poly.pdbx_seq_one_letter_code
_entity_poly.pdbx_strand_id
1 'polypeptide(L)'
;CIVVASYQGVELVGITAGEAKNPQVTLKRAINNILWRILIFYVGAIFVIVTIFPWNGIGTTGSPFVLTFAKIGIVAAAGIINFVVLTAALSGCNSGMYSGGRMLYALAKNRQLPAALTKLSASGVPVNCIAVTIGCLLVGSALNYIIPNPEQVFVYVYSASVLPGMVP
;
A
#
# COMPACT_ATOMS: atom_id res chain seq x y z
N CYS A 1 13.73 -4.30 8.45
CA CYS A 1 12.94 -3.19 7.89
C CYS A 1 11.46 -3.54 7.58
N ILE A 2 11.09 -4.83 7.45
CA ILE A 2 9.72 -5.25 7.10
C ILE A 2 8.65 -4.72 8.08
N VAL A 3 8.96 -4.65 9.38
CA VAL A 3 8.04 -4.11 10.40
C VAL A 3 7.74 -2.63 10.16
N VAL A 4 8.75 -1.79 9.93
CA VAL A 4 8.57 -0.35 9.66
C VAL A 4 7.78 -0.14 8.36
N ALA A 5 8.09 -0.91 7.32
CA ALA A 5 7.36 -0.90 6.06
C ALA A 5 5.86 -1.24 6.24
N SER A 6 5.51 -2.06 7.22
CA SER A 6 4.12 -2.44 7.50
C SER A 6 3.29 -1.32 8.14
N TYR A 7 3.93 -0.29 8.69
CA TYR A 7 3.27 0.91 9.23
C TYR A 7 3.23 2.07 8.22
N GLN A 8 3.79 1.90 7.03
CA GLN A 8 3.68 2.88 5.96
C GLN A 8 2.23 2.94 5.47
N GLY A 9 1.60 4.12 5.54
CA GLY A 9 0.17 4.31 5.29
C GLY A 9 -0.63 4.81 6.49
N VAL A 10 -0.05 4.85 7.70
CA VAL A 10 -0.72 5.48 8.87
C VAL A 10 -0.93 6.98 8.67
N GLU A 11 -0.14 7.63 7.81
CA GLU A 11 -0.31 9.03 7.42
C GLU A 11 -1.66 9.32 6.75
N LEU A 12 -2.24 8.32 6.07
CA LEU A 12 -3.56 8.44 5.45
C LEU A 12 -4.64 8.72 6.50
N VAL A 13 -4.48 8.18 7.71
CA VAL A 13 -5.39 8.40 8.84
C VAL A 13 -5.43 9.88 9.22
N GLY A 14 -4.29 10.57 9.18
CA GLY A 14 -4.20 12.01 9.44
C GLY A 14 -4.86 12.86 8.34
N ILE A 15 -4.62 12.52 7.07
CA ILE A 15 -5.21 13.24 5.92
C ILE A 15 -6.74 13.06 5.91
N THR A 16 -7.21 11.82 6.06
CA THR A 16 -8.64 11.50 6.07
C THR A 16 -9.36 12.05 7.30
N ALA A 17 -8.68 12.19 8.45
CA ALA A 17 -9.24 12.88 9.60
C ALA A 17 -9.59 14.34 9.30
N GLY A 18 -8.81 15.02 8.44
CA GLY A 18 -9.11 16.39 8.01
C GLY A 18 -10.35 16.52 7.13
N GLU A 19 -10.80 15.43 6.50
CA GLU A 19 -11.95 15.39 5.59
C GLU A 19 -13.17 14.66 6.17
N ALA A 20 -13.03 14.06 7.37
CA ALA A 20 -14.12 13.33 8.02
C ALA A 20 -15.15 14.29 8.62
N LYS A 21 -16.45 13.98 8.47
CA LYS A 21 -17.56 14.79 9.01
C LYS A 21 -17.53 14.93 10.55
N ASN A 22 -17.01 13.91 11.26
CA ASN A 22 -16.83 13.87 12.72
C ASN A 22 -15.55 13.10 13.09
N PRO A 23 -14.36 13.72 13.02
CA PRO A 23 -13.09 13.02 13.13
C PRO A 23 -12.91 12.33 14.50
N GLN A 24 -13.30 12.95 15.61
CA GLN A 24 -13.09 12.36 16.94
C GLN A 24 -13.80 11.01 17.12
N VAL A 25 -15.02 10.87 16.60
CA VAL A 25 -15.81 9.63 16.73
C VAL A 25 -15.42 8.63 15.65
N THR A 26 -15.37 9.08 14.39
CA THR A 26 -15.06 8.22 13.24
C THR A 26 -13.66 7.63 13.35
N LEU A 27 -12.67 8.42 13.78
CA LEU A 27 -11.29 7.96 13.92
C LEU A 27 -11.13 6.97 15.07
N LYS A 28 -11.70 7.26 16.24
CA LYS A 28 -11.69 6.30 17.37
C LYS A 28 -12.33 4.98 17.00
N ARG A 29 -13.49 5.02 16.33
CA ARG A 29 -14.18 3.81 15.88
C ARG A 29 -13.40 3.05 14.81
N ALA A 30 -12.82 3.77 13.85
CA ALA A 30 -12.01 3.18 12.79
C ALA A 30 -10.76 2.49 13.35
N ILE A 31 -10.00 3.16 14.23
CA ILE A 31 -8.80 2.60 14.86
C ILE A 31 -9.14 1.34 15.66
N ASN A 32 -10.19 1.39 16.50
CA ASN A 32 -10.57 0.22 17.30
C ASN A 32 -10.99 -0.97 16.40
N ASN A 33 -11.76 -0.70 15.34
CA ASN A 33 -12.14 -1.73 14.37
C ASN A 33 -10.95 -2.29 13.61
N ILE A 34 -9.99 -1.45 13.22
CA ILE A 34 -8.77 -1.88 12.50
C ILE A 34 -7.95 -2.82 13.39
N LEU A 35 -7.74 -2.48 14.66
CA LEU A 35 -6.98 -3.32 15.59
C LEU A 35 -7.59 -4.72 15.73
N TRP A 36 -8.89 -4.82 15.96
CA TRP A 36 -9.58 -6.11 16.04
C TRP A 36 -9.52 -6.91 14.74
N ARG A 37 -9.65 -6.24 13.60
CA ARG A 37 -9.52 -6.90 12.29
C ARG A 37 -8.10 -7.41 12.05
N ILE A 38 -7.07 -6.64 12.38
CA ILE A 38 -5.67 -7.10 12.28
C ILE A 38 -5.47 -8.32 13.17
N LEU A 39 -5.96 -8.28 14.41
CA LEU A 39 -5.78 -9.39 15.35
C LEU A 39 -6.45 -10.68 14.83
N ILE A 40 -7.70 -10.59 14.38
CA ILE A 40 -8.44 -11.76 13.87
C ILE A 40 -7.87 -12.25 12.54
N PHE A 41 -7.69 -11.38 11.54
CA PHE A 41 -7.29 -11.81 10.19
C PHE A 41 -5.80 -12.12 10.09
N TYR A 42 -4.93 -11.36 10.74
CA TYR A 42 -3.48 -11.55 10.62
C TYR A 42 -2.99 -12.66 11.55
N VAL A 43 -3.26 -12.55 12.86
CA VAL A 43 -2.81 -13.56 13.84
C VAL A 43 -3.56 -14.87 13.63
N GLY A 44 -4.87 -14.82 13.37
CA GLY A 44 -5.67 -16.00 13.07
C GLY A 44 -5.21 -16.73 11.81
N ALA A 45 -4.92 -16.01 10.72
CA ALA A 45 -4.41 -16.64 9.50
C ALA A 45 -3.02 -17.27 9.70
N ILE A 46 -2.10 -16.56 10.38
CA ILE A 46 -0.77 -17.12 10.68
C ILE A 46 -0.88 -18.37 11.54
N PHE A 47 -1.74 -18.36 12.56
CA PHE A 47 -1.97 -19.52 13.42
C PHE A 47 -2.44 -20.73 12.61
N VAL A 48 -3.42 -20.55 11.72
CA VAL A 48 -3.91 -21.62 10.82
C VAL A 48 -2.81 -22.12 9.89
N ILE A 49 -2.05 -21.20 9.27
CA ILE A 49 -0.98 -21.57 8.33
C ILE A 49 0.12 -22.37 9.04
N VAL A 50 0.60 -21.92 10.19
CA VAL A 50 1.67 -22.60 10.95
C VAL A 50 1.21 -23.95 11.52
N THR A 51 -0.09 -24.12 11.77
CA THR A 51 -0.66 -25.42 12.18
C THR A 51 -0.71 -26.41 11.02
N ILE A 52 -0.91 -25.94 9.78
CA ILE A 52 -1.02 -26.79 8.58
C ILE A 52 0.36 -27.01 7.92
N PHE A 53 1.23 -26.01 7.96
CA PHE A 53 2.55 -26.01 7.34
C PHE A 53 3.66 -25.90 8.39
N PRO A 54 4.63 -26.83 8.42
CA PRO A 54 5.72 -26.78 9.38
C PRO A 54 6.54 -25.51 9.16
N TRP A 55 6.81 -24.77 10.24
CA TRP A 55 7.55 -23.51 10.22
C TRP A 55 8.94 -23.60 9.56
N ASN A 56 9.50 -24.81 9.43
CA ASN A 56 10.81 -25.08 8.84
C ASN A 56 10.82 -25.14 7.30
N GLY A 57 9.66 -25.12 6.64
CA GLY A 57 9.56 -25.21 5.17
C GLY A 57 8.97 -23.98 4.48
N ILE A 58 8.68 -22.91 5.24
CA ILE A 58 8.04 -21.70 4.72
C ILE A 58 9.10 -20.78 4.12
N GLY A 59 9.13 -20.63 2.80
CA GLY A 59 9.94 -19.57 2.14
C GLY A 59 10.60 -19.92 0.81
N THR A 60 10.60 -21.18 0.37
CA THR A 60 11.38 -21.59 -0.81
C THR A 60 10.58 -21.69 -2.13
N THR A 61 9.24 -21.56 -2.14
CA THR A 61 8.43 -21.79 -3.36
C THR A 61 7.10 -21.00 -3.43
N GLY A 62 7.14 -19.67 -3.34
CA GLY A 62 5.96 -18.81 -3.61
C GLY A 62 5.10 -18.45 -2.38
N SER A 63 3.90 -17.90 -2.62
CA SER A 63 3.04 -17.38 -1.54
C SER A 63 2.53 -18.49 -0.62
N PRO A 64 2.77 -18.42 0.70
CA PRO A 64 2.37 -19.46 1.65
C PRO A 64 0.85 -19.66 1.71
N PHE A 65 0.05 -18.62 1.43
CA PHE A 65 -1.39 -18.75 1.29
C PHE A 65 -1.76 -19.63 0.09
N VAL A 66 -1.15 -19.36 -1.08
CA VAL A 66 -1.42 -20.10 -2.31
C VAL A 66 -0.93 -21.55 -2.19
N LEU A 67 0.24 -21.76 -1.59
CA LEU A 67 0.80 -23.09 -1.32
C LEU A 67 -0.09 -23.92 -0.40
N THR A 68 -0.64 -23.29 0.65
CA THR A 68 -1.57 -23.95 1.58
C THR A 68 -2.83 -24.43 0.88
N PHE A 69 -3.44 -23.57 0.04
CA PHE A 69 -4.65 -23.94 -0.69
C PHE A 69 -4.41 -24.92 -1.84
N ALA A 70 -3.25 -24.86 -2.50
CA ALA A 70 -2.87 -25.81 -3.54
C ALA A 70 -2.68 -27.24 -2.99
N LYS A 71 -2.09 -27.38 -1.79
CA LYS A 71 -1.90 -28.68 -1.11
C LYS A 71 -3.22 -29.31 -0.63
N ILE A 72 -4.22 -28.49 -0.34
CA ILE A 72 -5.58 -28.94 0.03
C ILE A 72 -6.39 -29.36 -1.22
N GLY A 73 -5.84 -29.21 -2.44
CA GLY A 73 -6.42 -29.73 -3.68
C GLY A 73 -7.45 -28.82 -4.34
N ILE A 74 -7.64 -27.60 -3.85
CA ILE A 74 -8.62 -26.65 -4.42
C ILE A 74 -7.90 -25.69 -5.36
N VAL A 75 -7.68 -26.11 -6.61
CA VAL A 75 -7.04 -25.28 -7.65
C VAL A 75 -7.81 -23.97 -7.87
N ALA A 76 -9.13 -23.98 -7.70
CA ALA A 76 -9.98 -22.78 -7.77
C ALA A 76 -9.66 -21.74 -6.66
N ALA A 77 -9.19 -22.18 -5.49
CA ALA A 77 -8.89 -21.29 -4.37
C ALA A 77 -7.65 -20.43 -4.65
N ALA A 78 -6.66 -20.94 -5.40
CA ALA A 78 -5.51 -20.16 -5.83
C ALA A 78 -5.91 -18.94 -6.67
N GLY A 79 -6.85 -19.12 -7.61
CA GLY A 79 -7.40 -18.03 -8.44
C GLY A 79 -8.15 -16.98 -7.60
N ILE A 80 -8.98 -17.43 -6.65
CA ILE A 80 -9.72 -16.53 -5.76
C ILE A 80 -8.75 -15.71 -4.88
N ILE A 81 -7.73 -16.34 -4.30
CA ILE A 81 -6.74 -15.64 -3.47
C ILE A 81 -5.97 -14.61 -4.28
N ASN A 82 -5.52 -14.96 -5.49
CA ASN A 82 -4.84 -14.00 -6.37
C ASN A 82 -5.75 -12.81 -6.73
N PHE A 83 -7.02 -13.06 -7.02
CA PHE A 83 -7.99 -11.99 -7.28
C PHE A 83 -8.18 -11.05 -6.08
N VAL A 84 -8.29 -11.61 -4.86
CA VAL A 84 -8.39 -10.82 -3.62
C VAL A 84 -7.12 -10.00 -3.39
N VAL A 85 -5.93 -10.60 -3.58
CA VAL A 85 -4.65 -9.92 -3.41
C VAL A 85 -4.49 -8.77 -4.42
N LEU A 86 -4.83 -8.99 -5.68
CA LEU A 86 -4.78 -7.95 -6.71
C LEU A 86 -5.76 -6.80 -6.39
N THR A 87 -6.97 -7.13 -5.95
CA THR A 87 -7.97 -6.12 -5.57
C THR A 87 -7.51 -5.32 -4.36
N ALA A 88 -6.90 -5.98 -3.36
CA ALA A 88 -6.33 -5.32 -2.20
C ALA A 88 -5.15 -4.41 -2.58
N ALA A 89 -4.27 -4.86 -3.48
CA ALA A 89 -3.16 -4.07 -3.99
C ALA A 89 -3.67 -2.81 -4.73
N LEU A 90 -4.67 -2.95 -5.60
CA LEU A 90 -5.30 -1.82 -6.30
C LEU A 90 -5.95 -0.83 -5.32
N SER A 91 -6.61 -1.31 -4.27
CA SER A 91 -7.18 -0.47 -3.21
C SER A 91 -6.09 0.32 -2.45
N GLY A 92 -4.96 -0.33 -2.16
CA GLY A 92 -3.78 0.30 -1.59
C GLY A 92 -3.20 1.38 -2.50
N CYS A 93 -3.06 1.11 -3.80
CA CYS A 93 -2.61 2.08 -4.80
C CYS A 93 -3.50 3.33 -4.84
N ASN A 94 -4.83 3.15 -4.84
CA ASN A 94 -5.77 4.28 -4.82
C ASN A 94 -5.61 5.15 -3.56
N SER A 95 -5.41 4.52 -2.41
CA SER A 95 -5.17 5.21 -1.14
C SER A 95 -3.85 5.97 -1.13
N GLY A 96 -2.79 5.38 -1.69
CA GLY A 96 -1.49 6.03 -1.87
C GLY A 96 -1.55 7.24 -2.81
N MET A 97 -2.25 7.11 -3.94
CA MET A 97 -2.46 8.22 -4.88
C MET A 97 -3.26 9.37 -4.25
N TYR A 98 -4.28 9.05 -3.47
CA TYR A 98 -5.07 10.04 -2.75
C TYR A 98 -4.22 10.78 -1.68
N SER A 99 -3.46 10.03 -0.87
CA SER A 99 -2.57 10.59 0.15
C SER A 99 -1.50 11.50 -0.47
N GLY A 100 -0.78 11.00 -1.49
CA GLY A 100 0.25 11.76 -2.20
C GLY A 100 -0.31 13.00 -2.89
N GLY A 101 -1.47 12.89 -3.53
CA GLY A 101 -2.15 14.02 -4.16
C GLY A 101 -2.52 15.14 -3.18
N ARG A 102 -3.01 14.78 -1.98
CA ARG A 102 -3.31 15.76 -0.91
C ARG A 102 -2.05 16.36 -0.29
N MET A 103 -0.98 15.58 -0.16
CA MET A 103 0.31 16.07 0.32
C MET A 103 0.94 17.08 -0.66
N LEU A 104 0.95 16.78 -1.96
CA LEU A 104 1.37 17.71 -3.01
C LEU A 104 0.53 18.98 -3.03
N TYR A 105 -0.79 18.86 -2.86
CA TYR A 105 -1.69 20.00 -2.75
C TYR A 105 -1.36 20.88 -1.54
N ALA A 106 -1.09 20.29 -0.37
CA ALA A 106 -0.71 21.03 0.84
C ALA A 106 0.61 21.80 0.65
N LEU A 107 1.61 21.17 0.03
CA LEU A 107 2.88 21.80 -0.32
C LEU A 107 2.69 22.96 -1.32
N ALA A 108 1.86 22.78 -2.34
CA ALA A 108 1.54 23.84 -3.31
C ALA A 108 0.81 25.02 -2.65
N LYS A 109 -0.10 24.75 -1.70
CA LYS A 109 -0.78 25.79 -0.91
C LYS A 109 0.20 26.62 -0.08
N ASN A 110 1.28 26.01 0.39
CA ASN A 110 2.38 26.67 1.11
C ASN A 110 3.40 27.36 0.20
N ARG A 111 3.12 27.52 -1.11
CA ARG A 111 4.00 28.12 -2.13
C ARG A 111 5.34 27.39 -2.33
N GLN A 112 5.43 26.12 -1.92
CA GLN A 112 6.62 25.28 -2.13
C GLN A 112 6.59 24.54 -3.48
N LEU A 113 5.47 24.61 -4.20
CA LEU A 113 5.25 23.98 -5.49
C LEU A 113 4.50 24.95 -6.43
N PRO A 114 4.48 24.68 -7.76
CA PRO A 114 3.81 25.53 -8.74
C PRO A 114 2.34 25.79 -8.40
N ALA A 115 1.88 27.03 -8.58
CA ALA A 115 0.49 27.42 -8.33
C ALA A 115 -0.54 26.65 -9.19
N ALA A 116 -0.10 25.97 -10.26
CA ALA A 116 -0.97 25.07 -11.03
C ALA A 116 -1.48 23.87 -10.19
N LEU A 117 -0.74 23.46 -9.15
CA LEU A 117 -1.09 22.33 -8.28
C LEU A 117 -2.07 22.70 -7.16
N THR A 118 -2.34 23.99 -6.93
CA THR A 118 -3.34 24.44 -5.95
C THR A 118 -4.76 24.44 -6.49
N LYS A 119 -4.97 24.10 -7.77
CA LYS A 119 -6.31 24.03 -8.37
C LYS A 119 -7.04 22.76 -7.92
N LEU A 120 -8.26 22.94 -7.43
CA LEU A 120 -9.18 21.85 -7.08
C LEU A 120 -10.25 21.70 -8.16
N SER A 121 -10.70 20.47 -8.39
CA SER A 121 -11.90 20.18 -9.19
C SER A 121 -13.18 20.58 -8.44
N ALA A 122 -14.31 20.65 -9.14
CA ALA A 122 -15.63 20.92 -8.57
C ALA A 122 -16.00 19.95 -7.42
N SER A 123 -15.47 18.72 -7.46
CA SER A 123 -15.64 17.71 -6.40
C SER A 123 -14.64 17.83 -5.24
N GLY A 124 -13.82 18.89 -5.18
CA GLY A 124 -12.85 19.14 -4.11
C GLY A 124 -11.55 18.31 -4.19
N VAL A 125 -11.29 17.67 -5.32
CA VAL A 125 -10.14 16.78 -5.55
C VAL A 125 -9.02 17.50 -6.34
N PRO A 126 -7.74 17.42 -5.91
CA PRO A 126 -6.61 18.07 -6.61
C PRO A 126 -6.15 17.24 -7.82
N VAL A 127 -6.88 17.33 -8.93
CA VAL A 127 -6.67 16.50 -10.14
C VAL A 127 -5.24 16.63 -10.70
N ASN A 128 -4.67 17.84 -10.72
CA ASN A 128 -3.32 18.05 -11.22
C ASN A 128 -2.26 17.33 -10.35
N CYS A 129 -2.46 17.27 -9.03
CA CYS A 129 -1.55 16.54 -8.13
C CYS A 129 -1.67 15.02 -8.35
N ILE A 130 -2.89 14.52 -8.57
CA ILE A 130 -3.12 13.11 -8.89
C ILE A 130 -2.47 12.76 -10.23
N ALA A 131 -2.60 13.60 -11.25
CA ALA A 131 -1.97 13.40 -12.56
C ALA A 131 -0.44 13.32 -12.46
N VAL A 132 0.19 14.18 -11.65
CA VAL A 132 1.63 14.10 -11.36
C VAL A 132 1.98 12.77 -10.69
N THR A 133 1.19 12.35 -9.70
CA THR A 133 1.41 11.08 -8.99
C THR A 133 1.30 9.88 -9.93
N ILE A 134 0.31 9.88 -10.83
CA ILE A 134 0.17 8.87 -11.90
C ILE A 134 1.36 8.92 -12.85
N GLY A 135 1.82 10.11 -13.24
CA GLY A 135 3.01 10.29 -14.07
C GLY A 135 4.25 9.65 -13.42
N CYS A 136 4.47 9.89 -12.13
CA CYS A 136 5.56 9.26 -11.38
C CYS A 136 5.42 7.73 -11.34
N LEU A 137 4.20 7.21 -11.13
CA LEU A 137 3.95 5.76 -11.17
C LEU A 137 4.23 5.15 -12.54
N LEU A 138 3.83 5.82 -13.63
CA LEU A 138 4.10 5.37 -14.99
C LEU A 138 5.59 5.38 -15.31
N VAL A 139 6.32 6.41 -14.88
CA VAL A 139 7.78 6.48 -15.02
C VAL A 139 8.44 5.34 -14.23
N GLY A 140 8.01 5.10 -12.98
CA GLY A 140 8.50 3.99 -12.16
C GLY A 140 8.22 2.62 -12.80
N SER A 141 7.02 2.43 -13.37
CA SER A 141 6.66 1.21 -14.10
C SER A 141 7.47 1.06 -15.39
N ALA A 142 7.70 2.13 -16.14
CA ALA A 142 8.50 2.09 -17.37
C ALA A 142 9.97 1.76 -17.09
N LEU A 143 10.53 2.28 -15.99
CA LEU A 143 11.88 1.94 -15.52
C LEU A 143 12.03 0.44 -15.24
N ASN A 144 10.96 -0.23 -14.78
CA ASN A 144 10.95 -1.67 -14.58
C ASN A 144 11.09 -2.46 -15.90
N TYR A 145 10.60 -1.93 -17.02
CA TYR A 145 10.71 -2.55 -18.34
C TYR A 145 12.05 -2.27 -19.05
N ILE A 146 12.67 -1.12 -18.77
CA ILE A 146 13.91 -0.70 -19.45
C ILE A 146 15.15 -1.34 -18.79
N ILE A 147 15.08 -1.64 -17.49
CA ILE A 147 16.20 -2.20 -16.73
C ILE A 147 16.06 -3.73 -16.65
N PRO A 148 17.09 -4.50 -17.08
CA PRO A 148 17.03 -5.97 -17.12
C PRO A 148 16.81 -6.66 -15.75
N ASN A 149 17.09 -5.96 -14.65
CA ASN A 149 16.98 -6.47 -13.28
C ASN A 149 15.87 -5.73 -12.49
N PRO A 150 14.59 -6.13 -12.62
CA PRO A 150 13.46 -5.45 -11.97
C PRO A 150 13.55 -5.43 -10.45
N GLU A 151 14.20 -6.43 -9.83
CA GLU A 151 14.42 -6.46 -8.37
C GLU A 151 15.34 -5.33 -7.90
N GLN A 152 16.37 -4.98 -8.68
CA GLN A 152 17.29 -3.90 -8.33
C GLN A 152 16.60 -2.54 -8.43
N VAL A 153 15.73 -2.34 -9.41
CA VAL A 153 14.94 -1.10 -9.56
C VAL A 153 14.06 -0.87 -8.34
N PHE A 154 13.37 -1.91 -7.87
CA PHE A 154 12.56 -1.81 -6.66
C PHE A 154 13.41 -1.42 -5.46
N VAL A 155 14.56 -2.08 -5.25
CA VAL A 155 15.45 -1.78 -4.12
C VAL A 155 15.97 -0.34 -4.18
N TYR A 156 16.39 0.15 -5.34
CA TYR A 156 16.91 1.52 -5.49
C TYR A 156 15.83 2.58 -5.23
N VAL A 157 14.66 2.44 -5.86
CA VAL A 157 13.56 3.40 -5.71
C VAL A 157 13.00 3.37 -4.28
N TYR A 158 12.83 2.18 -3.71
CA TYR A 158 12.34 2.01 -2.35
C TYR A 158 13.31 2.58 -1.32
N SER A 159 14.61 2.31 -1.47
CA SER A 159 15.64 2.86 -0.59
C SER A 159 15.68 4.39 -0.68
N ALA A 160 15.65 4.97 -1.88
CA ALA A 160 15.61 6.42 -2.04
C ALA A 160 14.37 7.08 -1.41
N SER A 161 13.23 6.39 -1.38
CA SER A 161 11.97 6.93 -0.85
C SER A 161 11.84 6.81 0.66
N VAL A 162 12.26 5.69 1.26
CA VAL A 162 12.04 5.39 2.69
C VAL A 162 13.21 5.82 3.56
N LEU A 163 14.45 5.69 3.09
CA LEU A 163 15.67 6.02 3.83
C LEU A 163 16.85 6.14 2.85
N PRO A 164 17.32 7.36 2.51
CA PRO A 164 18.53 7.53 1.71
C PRO A 164 19.72 6.95 2.51
N GLY A 165 20.10 5.69 2.22
CA GLY A 165 21.07 4.94 3.01
C GLY A 165 20.77 3.45 3.21
N MET A 166 19.64 2.93 2.71
CA MET A 166 19.29 1.51 2.78
C MET A 166 19.83 0.64 1.62
N VAL A 167 20.80 1.15 0.86
CA VAL A 167 21.55 0.37 -0.14
C VAL A 167 22.89 -0.01 0.48
N PRO A 168 23.29 -1.30 0.51
CA PRO A 168 24.65 -1.68 0.88
C PRO A 168 25.68 -1.19 -0.15
#